data_AF-A0AAE0Y3Y9-F1
#
_entry.id   AF-A0AAE0Y3Y9-F1
#
_cell.length_a   1.000
_cell.length_b   1.000
_cell.length_c   1.000
_cell.angle_alpha   90.00
_cell.angle_beta   90.00
_cell.angle_gamma   90.00
#
_symmetry.space_group_name_H-M   'P 1'
#
loop_
_entity.id
_entity.type
_entity.pdbx_description
1 polymer ?
#
loop_
_entity_poly.entity_id
_entity_poly.type
_entity_poly.pdbx_seq_one_letter_code
_entity_poly.pdbx_strand_id
1 'polypeptide(L)'
;MSTETWYNNVLALSTETWYNVSALTTETWYNNVSTLTTETWYNNVSALTTETWYNVSALTTETWYNNVSALTTETWYNNVSALTTETWYNNVSALTTETWYNNVSALTTETWYNNVSALTTETWCNNVSALST
;
A
#
# COMPACT_ATOMS: atom_id res chain seq x y z
N MET A 1 17.22 2.52 6.85
CA MET A 1 16.44 3.26 7.86
C MET A 1 15.18 2.45 8.12
N SER A 2 14.61 2.50 9.32
CA SER A 2 13.30 1.90 9.60
C SER A 2 12.37 2.91 10.25
N THR A 3 11.08 2.77 9.99
CA THR A 3 10.03 3.57 10.63
C THR A 3 8.85 2.68 10.98
N GLU A 4 8.32 2.87 12.18
CA GLU A 4 7.12 2.18 12.67
C GLU A 4 6.13 3.26 13.12
N THR A 5 4.89 3.19 12.66
CA THR A 5 3.85 4.17 13.00
C THR A 5 2.52 3.49 13.31
N TRP A 6 1.82 4.00 14.33
CA TRP A 6 0.53 3.47 14.78
C TRP A 6 -0.46 4.62 14.96
N TYR A 7 -1.57 4.55 14.24
CA TYR A 7 -2.74 5.41 14.41
C TYR A 7 -3.91 4.63 15.03
N ASN A 8 -4.51 5.15 16.10
CA ASN A 8 -5.60 4.48 16.81
C ASN A 8 -6.76 5.44 17.11
N ASN A 9 -7.99 5.04 16.76
CA ASN A 9 -9.22 5.81 17.00
C ASN A 9 -9.16 7.22 16.38
N VAL A 10 -8.85 7.29 15.09
CA VAL A 10 -8.71 8.55 14.36
C VAL A 10 -9.95 8.80 13.51
N LEU A 11 -10.54 9.99 13.63
CA LEU A 11 -11.72 10.33 12.82
C LEU A 11 -11.34 10.53 11.35
N ALA A 12 -10.32 11.33 11.08
CA ALA A 12 -9.84 11.57 9.73
C ALA A 12 -8.33 11.79 9.76
N LEU A 13 -7.63 11.23 8.78
CA LEU A 13 -6.19 11.38 8.62
C LEU A 13 -5.86 11.51 7.13
N SER A 14 -4.93 12.41 6.83
CA SER A 14 -4.30 12.52 5.52
C SER A 14 -2.79 12.53 5.73
N THR A 15 -2.07 11.72 4.96
CA THR A 15 -0.60 11.69 5.01
C THR A 15 -0.03 11.80 3.61
N GLU A 16 1.04 12.58 3.47
CA GLU A 16 1.80 12.73 2.25
C GLU A 16 3.28 12.51 2.60
N THR A 17 3.94 11.54 1.96
CA THR A 17 5.33 11.19 2.29
C THR A 17 6.19 10.99 1.05
N TRP A 18 7.46 11.37 1.16
CA TRP A 18 8.44 11.23 0.09
C TRP A 18 9.76 10.67 0.61
N TYR A 19 10.25 9.62 -0.04
CA TYR A 19 11.49 8.95 0.30
C TYR A 19 12.48 8.96 -0.86
N ASN A 20 13.71 9.37 -0.58
CA ASN A 20 14.87 9.24 -1.46
C ASN A 20 16.07 8.75 -0.65
N VAL A 21 16.15 7.43 -0.49
CA VAL A 21 17.06 6.76 0.43
C VAL A 21 17.56 5.44 -0.17
N SER A 22 18.75 5.00 0.21
CA SER A 22 19.30 3.74 -0.31
C SER A 22 18.49 2.51 0.13
N ALA A 23 18.12 2.43 1.42
CA ALA A 23 17.33 1.32 1.94
C ALA A 23 16.36 1.76 3.04
N LEU A 24 15.13 1.23 2.98
CA LEU A 24 14.03 1.57 3.89
C LEU A 24 13.17 0.36 4.21
N THR A 25 12.81 0.24 5.48
CA THR A 25 11.77 -0.67 5.96
C THR A 25 10.70 0.14 6.66
N THR A 26 9.44 0.00 6.28
CA THR A 26 8.33 0.71 6.94
C THR A 26 7.29 -0.27 7.44
N GLU A 27 6.86 -0.08 8.68
CA GLU A 27 5.70 -0.77 9.25
C GLU A 27 4.66 0.27 9.65
N THR A 28 3.41 0.07 9.26
CA THR A 28 2.35 1.04 9.58
C THR A 28 1.05 0.34 9.94
N TRP A 29 0.45 0.79 11.04
CA TRP A 29 -0.79 0.24 11.57
C TRP A 29 -1.86 1.32 11.72
N TYR A 30 -2.99 1.15 11.04
CA TYR A 30 -4.17 2.01 11.17
C TYR A 30 -5.30 1.21 11.81
N ASN A 31 -5.65 1.56 13.07
CA ASN A 31 -6.72 0.89 13.79
C ASN A 31 -7.86 1.85 14.12
N ASN A 32 -9.09 1.47 13.75
CA ASN A 32 -10.30 2.27 13.95
C ASN A 32 -10.16 3.69 13.37
N VAL A 33 -9.77 3.79 12.09
CA VAL A 33 -9.73 5.07 11.39
C VAL A 33 -10.98 5.22 10.52
N SER A 34 -11.76 6.29 10.68
CA SER A 34 -13.00 6.43 9.90
C SER A 34 -12.73 6.80 8.44
N THR A 35 -11.85 7.78 8.19
CA THR A 35 -11.44 8.16 6.83
C THR A 35 -9.93 8.35 6.77
N LEU A 36 -9.30 7.72 5.78
CA LEU A 36 -7.86 7.81 5.57
C LEU A 36 -7.56 8.07 4.09
N THR A 37 -6.69 9.05 3.85
CA THR A 37 -6.09 9.31 2.54
C THR A 37 -4.57 9.27 2.69
N THR A 38 -3.89 8.52 1.82
CA THR A 38 -2.42 8.44 1.85
C THR A 38 -1.84 8.61 0.46
N GLU A 39 -0.86 9.49 0.33
CA GLU A 39 -0.06 9.66 -0.88
C GLU A 39 1.41 9.40 -0.53
N THR A 40 2.05 8.50 -1.28
CA THR A 40 3.44 8.10 -1.00
C THR A 40 4.28 8.02 -2.27
N TRP A 41 5.46 8.63 -2.23
CA TRP A 41 6.45 8.56 -3.29
C TRP A 41 7.76 7.95 -2.80
N TYR A 42 8.25 6.95 -3.53
CA TYR A 42 9.59 6.37 -3.37
C TYR A 42 10.42 6.65 -4.62
N ASN A 43 11.58 7.27 -4.45
CA ASN A 43 12.47 7.62 -5.56
C ASN A 43 13.90 7.15 -5.29
N ASN A 44 14.53 6.49 -6.25
CA ASN A 44 15.92 6.01 -6.19
C ASN A 44 16.22 5.17 -4.94
N VAL A 45 15.44 4.09 -4.75
CA VAL A 45 15.59 3.19 -3.60
C VAL A 45 16.23 1.87 -4.04
N SER A 46 17.29 1.44 -3.35
CA SER A 46 17.94 0.16 -3.68
C SER A 46 17.17 -1.02 -3.08
N ALA A 47 16.69 -0.91 -1.85
CA ALA A 47 15.87 -1.94 -1.21
C ALA A 47 14.75 -1.31 -0.38
N LEU A 48 13.52 -1.75 -0.61
CA LEU A 48 12.34 -1.28 0.10
C LEU A 48 11.49 -2.46 0.55
N THR A 49 11.17 -2.48 1.85
CA THR A 49 10.20 -3.39 2.44
C THR A 49 9.12 -2.58 3.12
N THR A 50 7.86 -2.82 2.79
CA THR A 50 6.72 -2.11 3.42
C THR A 50 5.70 -3.13 3.91
N GLU A 51 5.33 -3.02 5.18
CA GLU A 51 4.26 -3.80 5.80
C GLU A 51 3.18 -2.82 6.29
N THR A 52 1.93 -3.04 5.90
CA THR A 52 0.85 -2.12 6.29
C THR A 52 -0.44 -2.85 6.59
N TRP A 53 -1.05 -2.51 7.72
CA TRP A 53 -2.38 -2.99 8.09
C TRP A 53 -3.37 -1.84 8.22
N TYR A 54 -4.52 -2.05 7.59
CA TYR A 54 -5.64 -1.12 7.61
C TYR A 54 -6.86 -1.78 8.28
N ASN A 55 -7.31 -1.23 9.39
CA ASN A 55 -8.64 -1.43 9.97
C ASN A 55 -9.37 -0.08 9.96
N VAL A 56 -9.95 0.25 8.81
CA VAL A 56 -10.42 1.60 8.48
C VAL A 56 -11.75 1.53 7.75
N SER A 57 -12.65 2.51 7.91
CA SER A 57 -13.96 2.48 7.24
C SER A 57 -13.87 2.87 5.76
N ALA A 58 -13.19 3.98 5.44
CA ALA A 58 -12.98 4.45 4.07
C ALA A 58 -11.51 4.81 3.83
N LEU A 59 -10.95 4.32 2.73
CA LEU A 59 -9.54 4.47 2.40
C LEU A 59 -9.32 4.80 0.92
N THR A 60 -8.50 5.83 0.69
CA THR A 60 -7.92 6.13 -0.62
C THR A 60 -6.41 6.14 -0.49
N THR A 61 -5.70 5.37 -1.31
CA THR A 61 -4.24 5.36 -1.33
C THR A 61 -3.70 5.57 -2.73
N GLU A 62 -2.74 6.45 -2.88
CA GLU A 62 -1.97 6.62 -4.11
C GLU A 62 -0.49 6.40 -3.81
N THR A 63 0.17 5.54 -4.59
CA THR A 63 1.58 5.20 -4.36
C THR A 63 2.37 5.17 -5.66
N TRP A 64 3.54 5.80 -5.64
CA TRP A 64 4.47 5.83 -6.77
C TRP A 64 5.84 5.30 -6.36
N TYR A 65 6.33 4.36 -7.15
CA TYR A 65 7.69 3.83 -7.05
C TYR A 65 8.47 4.21 -8.31
N ASN A 66 9.57 4.95 -8.15
CA ASN A 66 10.43 5.37 -9.25
C ASN A 66 11.88 4.97 -9.00
N ASN A 67 12.47 4.22 -9.93
CA ASN A 67 13.84 3.70 -9.85
C ASN A 67 14.08 2.89 -8.56
N VAL A 68 13.40 1.74 -8.43
CA VAL A 68 13.54 0.86 -7.26
C VAL A 68 14.21 -0.44 -7.66
N SER A 69 15.30 -0.84 -6.99
CA SER A 69 15.99 -2.08 -7.39
C SER A 69 15.28 -3.32 -6.85
N ALA A 70 14.96 -3.37 -5.55
CA ALA A 70 14.18 -4.45 -4.94
C ALA A 70 13.05 -3.88 -4.08
N LEU A 71 11.84 -4.38 -4.28
CA LEU A 71 10.64 -3.97 -3.57
C LEU A 71 9.85 -5.19 -3.08
N THR A 72 9.56 -5.21 -1.79
CA THR A 72 8.63 -6.16 -1.17
C THR A 72 7.56 -5.39 -0.42
N THR A 73 6.28 -5.62 -0.75
CA THR A 73 5.14 -4.95 -0.13
C THR A 73 4.15 -5.98 0.38
N GLU A 74 3.82 -5.93 1.66
CA GLU A 74 2.78 -6.75 2.28
C GLU A 74 1.69 -5.83 2.82
N THR A 75 0.44 -6.09 2.46
CA THR A 75 -0.68 -5.23 2.85
C THR A 75 -1.89 -6.02 3.28
N TRP A 76 -2.45 -5.67 4.43
CA TRP A 76 -3.66 -6.27 4.98
C TRP A 76 -4.76 -5.24 5.15
N TYR A 77 -5.92 -5.49 4.57
CA TYR A 77 -7.12 -4.71 4.75
C TYR A 77 -8.15 -5.51 5.54
N ASN A 78 -8.64 -4.95 6.63
CA ASN A 78 -9.60 -5.56 7.53
C ASN A 78 -10.79 -4.62 7.78
N ASN A 79 -12.01 -5.12 7.64
CA ASN A 79 -13.25 -4.38 7.90
C ASN A 79 -13.33 -3.02 7.18
N VAL A 80 -13.05 -3.02 5.87
CA VAL A 80 -13.08 -1.80 5.06
C VAL A 80 -14.39 -1.68 4.30
N SER A 81 -15.10 -0.56 4.47
CA SER A 81 -16.36 -0.34 3.75
C SER A 81 -16.11 0.12 2.31
N ALA A 82 -15.15 1.01 2.10
CA ALA A 82 -14.78 1.46 0.75
C ALA A 82 -13.26 1.62 0.66
N LEU A 83 -12.68 0.98 -0.36
CA LEU A 83 -11.24 1.01 -0.63
C LEU A 83 -10.99 1.38 -2.09
N THR A 84 -10.21 2.43 -2.29
CA THR A 84 -9.63 2.79 -3.58
C THR A 84 -8.11 2.82 -3.46
N THR A 85 -7.41 2.08 -4.32
CA THR A 85 -5.95 2.08 -4.35
C THR A 85 -5.44 2.31 -5.77
N GLU A 86 -4.54 3.27 -5.95
CA GLU A 86 -3.86 3.51 -7.22
C GLU A 86 -2.35 3.37 -7.01
N THR A 87 -1.69 2.59 -7.86
CA THR A 87 -0.26 2.32 -7.71
C THR A 87 0.48 2.36 -9.04
N TRP A 88 1.60 3.08 -9.07
CA TRP A 88 2.47 3.19 -10.23
C TRP A 88 3.87 2.69 -9.92
N TYR A 89 4.38 1.82 -10.78
CA TYR A 89 5.75 1.35 -10.75
C TYR A 89 6.49 1.81 -12.01
N ASN A 90 7.57 2.57 -11.83
CA ASN A 90 8.43 3.05 -12.90
C ASN A 90 9.88 2.63 -12.63
N ASN A 91 10.48 1.87 -13.55
CA ASN A 91 11.84 1.33 -13.43
C ASN A 91 12.05 0.53 -12.13
N VAL A 92 11.36 -0.60 -11.99
CA VAL A 92 11.51 -1.50 -10.84
C VAL A 92 12.19 -2.80 -11.25
N SER A 93 13.32 -3.16 -10.65
CA SER A 93 14.04 -4.37 -11.10
C SER A 93 13.40 -5.66 -10.58
N ALA A 94 13.07 -5.72 -9.29
CA ALA A 94 12.33 -6.84 -8.70
C ALA A 94 11.22 -6.33 -7.79
N LEU A 95 10.00 -6.84 -8.01
CA LEU A 95 8.79 -6.49 -7.27
C LEU A 95 8.09 -7.75 -6.77
N THR A 96 7.87 -7.82 -5.46
CA THR A 96 6.99 -8.78 -4.80
C THR A 96 5.91 -8.03 -4.05
N THR A 97 4.65 -8.36 -4.32
CA THR A 97 3.50 -7.78 -3.62
C THR A 97 2.59 -8.88 -3.11
N GLU A 98 2.26 -8.83 -1.82
CA GLU A 98 1.27 -9.71 -1.19
C GLU A 98 0.17 -8.86 -0.56
N THR A 99 -1.08 -9.20 -0.85
CA THR A 99 -2.23 -8.43 -0.38
C THR A 99 -3.34 -9.32 0.13
N TRP A 100 -3.85 -9.01 1.32
CA TRP A 100 -4.96 -9.71 1.95
C TRP A 100 -6.12 -8.76 2.20
N TYR A 101 -7.30 -9.14 1.72
CA TYR A 101 -8.56 -8.45 1.98
C TYR A 101 -9.45 -9.31 2.87
N ASN A 102 -9.88 -8.77 4.01
CA ASN A 102 -10.80 -9.42 4.94
C ASN A 102 -11.97 -8.48 5.26
N ASN A 103 -13.20 -8.88 4.93
CA ASN A 103 -14.42 -8.08 5.10
C ASN A 103 -14.32 -6.70 4.41
N VAL A 104 -14.21 -6.70 3.08
CA VAL A 104 -14.18 -5.47 2.28
C VAL A 104 -15.47 -5.33 1.47
N SER A 105 -16.22 -4.24 1.68
CA SER A 105 -17.52 -4.10 1.02
C SER A 105 -17.39 -3.64 -0.44
N ALA A 106 -16.55 -2.63 -0.70
CA ALA A 106 -16.24 -2.17 -2.05
C ALA A 106 -14.72 -1.98 -2.22
N LEU A 107 -14.18 -2.59 -3.27
CA LEU A 107 -12.76 -2.56 -3.62
C LEU A 107 -12.58 -2.09 -5.07
N THR A 108 -11.83 -1.00 -5.24
CA THR A 108 -11.32 -0.52 -6.52
C THR A 108 -9.81 -0.45 -6.45
N THR A 109 -9.11 -1.15 -7.35
CA THR A 109 -7.65 -1.10 -7.44
C THR A 109 -7.22 -0.79 -8.86
N GLU A 110 -6.30 0.14 -9.06
CA GLU A 110 -5.66 0.37 -10.36
C GLU A 110 -4.14 0.29 -10.19
N THR A 111 -3.47 -0.42 -11.10
CA THR A 111 -2.01 -0.59 -11.04
C THR A 111 -1.38 -0.46 -12.42
N TRP A 112 -0.34 0.36 -12.51
CA TRP A 112 0.41 0.60 -13.74
C TRP A 112 1.88 0.23 -13.58
N TYR A 113 2.41 -0.44 -14.61
CA TYR A 113 3.81 -0.86 -14.67
C TYR A 113 4.49 -0.23 -15.89
N ASN A 114 5.60 0.47 -15.65
CA ASN A 114 6.53 0.92 -16.68
C ASN A 114 7.94 0.41 -16.36
N ASN A 115 8.47 -0.46 -17.21
CA ASN A 115 9.79 -1.06 -17.05
C ASN A 115 9.98 -1.78 -15.70
N VAL A 116 9.20 -2.84 -15.48
CA VAL A 116 9.38 -3.77 -14.35
C VAL A 116 9.97 -5.08 -14.85
N SER A 117 11.12 -5.49 -14.31
CA SER A 117 11.88 -6.64 -14.85
C SER A 117 11.45 -7.99 -14.27
N ALA A 118 11.09 -8.05 -12.99
CA ALA A 118 10.53 -9.24 -12.34
C ALA A 118 9.36 -8.84 -11.44
N LEU A 119 8.25 -9.57 -11.55
CA LEU A 119 7.00 -9.31 -10.84
C LEU A 119 6.44 -10.60 -10.26
N THR A 120 6.18 -10.59 -8.96
CA THR A 120 5.39 -11.59 -8.24
C THR A 120 4.27 -10.86 -7.51
N THR A 121 3.03 -11.30 -7.69
CA THR A 121 1.87 -10.74 -7.00
C THR A 121 0.99 -11.86 -6.48
N GLU A 122 0.68 -11.81 -5.19
CA GLU A 122 -0.27 -12.71 -4.54
C GLU A 122 -1.39 -11.91 -3.89
N THR A 123 -2.63 -12.36 -4.09
CA THR A 123 -3.80 -11.70 -3.54
C THR A 123 -4.74 -12.73 -2.93
N TRP A 124 -5.16 -12.48 -1.69
CA TRP A 124 -6.12 -13.30 -0.98
C TRP A 124 -7.34 -12.48 -0.56
N CYS A 125 -8.53 -12.99 -0.87
CA CYS A 125 -9.79 -12.32 -0.59
C CYS A 125 -10.67 -13.20 0.29
N ASN A 126 -11.10 -12.66 1.43
CA ASN A 126 -12.12 -13.24 2.28
C ASN A 126 -13.24 -12.23 2.53
N ASN A 127 -14.44 -12.56 2.08
CA ASN A 127 -15.63 -11.71 2.20
C ASN A 127 -15.44 -10.32 1.55
N VAL A 128 -15.18 -10.32 0.24
CA VAL A 128 -15.17 -9.10 -0.60
C VAL A 128 -16.46 -9.04 -1.40
N SER A 129 -17.27 -8.00 -1.22
CA SER A 129 -18.63 -7.94 -1.79
C SER A 129 -18.68 -7.37 -3.21
N ALA A 130 -17.86 -6.37 -3.51
CA ALA A 130 -17.72 -5.78 -4.85
C ALA A 130 -16.24 -5.54 -5.17
N LEU A 131 -15.83 -5.93 -6.38
CA LEU A 131 -14.44 -5.87 -6.85
C LEU A 131 -14.38 -5.22 -8.22
N SER A 132 -13.53 -4.20 -8.34
CA SER A 132 -13.08 -3.59 -9.59
C SER A 132 -11.56 -3.50 -9.55
N THR A 133 -10.88 -4.03 -10.56
CA THR A 133 -9.42 -4.12 -10.64
C THR A 133 -8.94 -3.83 -12.06
#